data_AF-A0A0N4Y3T7-F1
#
_entry.id   AF-A0A0N4Y3T7-F1
#
_cell.length_a   1.000
_cell.length_b   1.000
_cell.length_c   1.000
_cell.angle_alpha   90.00
_cell.angle_beta   90.00
_cell.angle_gamma   90.00
#
_symmetry.space_group_name_H-M   'P 1'
#
loop_
_entity.id
_entity.type
_entity.pdbx_description
1 polymer ?
#
loop_
_entity_poly.entity_id
_entity_poly.type
_entity_poly.pdbx_seq_one_letter_code
_entity_poly.pdbx_strand_id
1 'polypeptide(L)'
;MKSVACLLLLAIAGSCLPSCRVTYFFMGGEDSIPSDVWAAINKNEKAKNIFDNSDGLAMVMHIEEGKDSFFVVQVQNFYTGESIYLMMPEGLSKVEEMEASAYEKYKHCQH
;
A
#
# COMPACT_ATOMS: atom_id res chain seq x y z
N MET A 1 -50.19 -12.28 24.38
CA MET A 1 -49.06 -11.31 24.40
C MET A 1 -47.81 -12.05 24.83
N LYS A 2 -46.87 -12.32 23.93
CA LYS A 2 -45.43 -12.54 24.20
C LYS A 2 -44.70 -12.88 22.89
N SER A 3 -43.50 -12.34 22.77
CA SER A 3 -42.45 -12.65 21.78
C SER A 3 -42.61 -12.14 20.35
N VAL A 4 -42.31 -10.85 20.16
CA VAL A 4 -41.64 -10.36 18.94
C VAL A 4 -40.51 -9.44 19.38
N ALA A 5 -39.41 -10.02 19.84
CA ALA A 5 -38.22 -9.27 20.23
C ALA A 5 -36.97 -10.11 19.91
N CYS A 6 -36.77 -10.43 18.63
CA CYS A 6 -35.52 -11.06 18.18
C CYS A 6 -35.28 -10.88 16.67
N LEU A 7 -35.62 -9.73 16.09
CA LEU A 7 -35.42 -9.46 14.66
C LEU A 7 -34.68 -8.15 14.34
N LEU A 8 -34.13 -7.45 15.34
CA LEU A 8 -33.49 -6.13 15.12
C LEU A 8 -31.94 -6.13 15.17
N LEU A 9 -31.27 -7.28 15.25
CA LEU A 9 -29.80 -7.32 15.40
C LEU A 9 -29.01 -7.63 14.11
N LEU A 10 -29.64 -7.68 12.94
CA LEU A 10 -28.94 -8.00 11.68
C LEU A 10 -28.62 -6.79 10.78
N ALA A 11 -28.87 -5.56 11.24
CA ALA A 11 -28.76 -4.36 10.38
C ALA A 11 -27.51 -3.48 10.63
N ILE A 12 -26.50 -3.92 11.38
CA ILE A 12 -25.28 -3.11 11.65
C ILE A 12 -23.99 -3.76 11.13
N ALA A 13 -24.07 -4.90 10.43
CA ALA A 13 -22.89 -5.55 9.85
C ALA A 13 -22.48 -4.97 8.47
N GLY A 14 -23.06 -3.84 8.05
CA GLY A 14 -22.94 -3.32 6.68
C GLY A 14 -21.97 -2.16 6.46
N SER A 15 -21.32 -1.59 7.49
CA SER A 15 -20.57 -0.33 7.32
C SER A 15 -19.26 -0.21 8.12
N CYS A 16 -18.64 -1.33 8.49
CA CYS A 16 -17.32 -1.32 9.16
C CYS A 16 -16.20 -1.93 8.29
N LEU A 17 -16.38 -2.01 6.97
CA LEU A 17 -15.20 -2.08 6.11
C LEU A 17 -14.50 -0.73 6.25
N PRO A 18 -13.27 -0.66 6.79
CA PRO A 18 -12.56 0.60 6.84
C PRO A 18 -12.50 1.13 5.41
N SER A 19 -13.05 2.33 5.21
CA SER A 19 -12.87 3.05 3.96
C SER A 19 -11.38 3.34 3.83
N CYS A 20 -10.69 2.64 2.94
CA CYS A 20 -9.35 3.02 2.56
C CYS A 20 -9.42 4.04 1.43
N ARG A 21 -8.47 4.97 1.39
CA ARG A 21 -8.30 5.91 0.27
C ARG A 21 -6.83 6.15 -0.02
N VAL A 22 -6.49 6.33 -1.29
CA VAL A 22 -5.18 6.83 -1.70
C VAL A 22 -5.19 8.36 -1.62
N THR A 23 -4.30 8.93 -0.81
CA THR A 23 -4.18 10.40 -0.70
C THR A 23 -3.05 10.97 -1.55
N TYR A 24 -1.99 10.19 -1.79
CA TYR A 24 -0.88 10.55 -2.66
C TYR A 24 -0.48 9.37 -3.54
N PHE A 25 -0.15 9.68 -4.79
CA PHE A 25 0.33 8.72 -5.78
C PHE A 25 1.58 9.26 -6.46
N PHE A 26 2.67 8.50 -6.40
CA PHE A 26 3.91 8.81 -7.10
C PHE A 26 4.30 7.63 -7.99
N MET A 27 4.88 7.94 -9.15
CA MET A 27 5.37 6.91 -10.06
C MET A 27 6.62 7.40 -10.77
N GLY A 28 7.68 6.59 -10.76
CA GLY A 28 8.93 6.91 -11.41
C GLY A 28 10.15 6.38 -10.67
N GLY A 29 11.30 6.99 -10.96
CA GLY A 29 12.55 6.82 -10.24
C GLY A 29 12.77 7.91 -9.19
N GLU A 30 14.04 8.11 -8.80
CA GLU A 30 14.46 9.04 -7.73
C GLU A 30 13.84 10.43 -7.84
N ASP A 31 13.89 11.04 -9.03
CA ASP A 31 13.42 12.41 -9.23
C ASP A 31 11.89 12.57 -9.16
N SER A 32 11.14 11.47 -9.18
CA SER A 32 9.66 11.47 -9.20
C SER A 32 9.03 11.18 -7.84
N ILE A 33 9.84 10.80 -6.85
CA ILE A 33 9.39 10.33 -5.54
C ILE A 33 10.00 11.25 -4.47
N PRO A 34 9.25 11.63 -3.41
CA PRO A 34 9.80 12.36 -2.29
C PRO A 34 11.08 11.71 -1.77
N SER A 35 12.14 12.50 -1.52
CA SER A 35 13.48 11.98 -1.28
C SER A 35 13.58 11.08 -0.04
N ASP A 36 12.77 11.36 0.98
CA ASP A 36 12.64 10.54 2.19
C ASP A 36 11.98 9.18 1.90
N VAL A 37 10.90 9.17 1.11
CA VAL A 37 10.23 7.94 0.65
C VAL A 37 11.16 7.13 -0.25
N TRP A 38 11.86 7.77 -1.19
CA TRP A 38 12.86 7.11 -2.04
C TRP A 38 13.99 6.48 -1.23
N ALA A 39 14.52 7.21 -0.25
CA ALA A 39 15.55 6.70 0.66
C ALA A 39 15.02 5.53 1.51
N ALA A 40 13.76 5.56 1.93
CA ALA A 40 13.14 4.45 2.63
C ALA A 40 13.05 3.20 1.74
N ILE A 41 12.52 3.30 0.51
CA ILE A 41 12.43 2.19 -0.43
C ILE A 41 13.81 1.53 -0.63
N ASN A 42 14.87 2.34 -0.80
CA ASN A 42 16.24 1.86 -1.00
C ASN A 42 16.90 1.19 0.23
N LYS A 43 16.26 1.20 1.41
CA LYS A 43 16.70 0.37 2.55
C LYS A 43 16.42 -1.12 2.32
N ASN A 44 15.49 -1.46 1.43
CA ASN A 44 15.28 -2.84 1.02
C ASN A 44 16.29 -3.21 -0.08
N GLU A 45 17.12 -4.22 0.18
CA GLU A 45 18.21 -4.61 -0.71
C GLU A 45 17.73 -5.07 -2.09
N LYS A 46 16.58 -5.76 -2.17
CA LYS A 46 16.00 -6.18 -3.46
C LYS A 46 15.52 -4.98 -4.26
N ALA A 47 14.89 -4.01 -3.61
CA ALA A 47 14.43 -2.77 -4.23
C ALA A 47 15.61 -1.99 -4.81
N LYS A 48 16.62 -1.78 -3.98
CA LYS A 48 17.85 -1.14 -4.38
C LYS A 48 18.51 -1.85 -5.55
N ASN A 49 18.59 -3.19 -5.50
CA ASN A 49 19.18 -3.97 -6.58
C ASN A 49 18.43 -3.80 -7.91
N ILE A 50 17.09 -3.67 -7.89
CA ILE A 50 16.30 -3.37 -9.08
C ILE A 50 16.67 -2.00 -9.63
N PHE A 51 16.75 -0.94 -8.82
CA PHE A 51 17.11 0.39 -9.32
C PHE A 51 18.56 0.50 -9.79
N ASP A 52 19.50 -0.14 -9.10
CA ASP A 52 20.93 -0.05 -9.42
C ASP A 52 21.29 -0.82 -10.71
N ASN A 53 20.57 -1.90 -11.02
CA ASN A 53 20.94 -2.84 -12.09
C ASN A 53 19.88 -3.01 -13.18
N SER A 54 18.75 -2.33 -13.07
CA SER A 54 17.72 -2.32 -14.10
C SER A 54 17.06 -0.94 -14.18
N ASP A 55 16.35 -0.68 -15.27
CA ASP A 55 15.49 0.51 -15.37
C ASP A 55 14.24 0.29 -14.50
N GLY A 56 14.46 0.31 -13.18
CA GLY A 56 13.47 0.06 -12.15
C GLY A 56 12.49 1.21 -12.03
N LEU A 57 11.21 0.90 -11.83
CA LEU A 57 10.15 1.87 -11.59
C LEU A 57 9.47 1.57 -10.25
N ALA A 58 9.25 2.61 -9.44
CA ALA A 58 8.41 2.53 -8.26
C ALA A 58 7.03 3.13 -8.54
N MET A 59 5.99 2.43 -8.10
CA MET A 59 4.64 2.96 -7.92
C MET A 59 4.36 3.02 -6.43
N VAL A 60 4.15 4.24 -5.90
CA VAL A 60 3.97 4.51 -4.47
C VAL A 60 2.55 5.01 -4.25
N MET A 61 1.80 4.33 -3.36
CA MET A 61 0.49 4.77 -2.89
C MET A 61 0.57 5.08 -1.40
N HIS A 62 0.23 6.31 -1.02
CA HIS A 62 -0.05 6.63 0.38
C HIS A 62 -1.52 6.36 0.69
N ILE A 63 -1.77 5.57 1.72
CA ILE A 63 -3.08 5.02 2.06
C ILE A 63 -3.45 5.46 3.47
N GLU A 64 -4.66 5.99 3.58
CA GLU A 64 -5.34 6.15 4.86
C GLU A 64 -6.42 5.07 4.97
N GLU A 65 -6.38 4.25 6.02
CA GLU A 65 -7.34 3.19 6.31
C GLU A 65 -7.79 3.31 7.78
N GLY A 66 -8.95 3.93 8.00
CA GLY A 66 -9.45 4.20 9.35
C GLY A 66 -8.58 5.21 10.11
N LYS A 67 -7.73 4.73 11.03
CA LYS A 67 -6.76 5.54 11.78
C LYS A 67 -5.32 5.30 11.35
N ASP A 68 -5.12 4.32 10.48
CA ASP A 68 -3.80 3.92 10.01
C ASP A 68 -3.45 4.70 8.74
N SER A 69 -2.17 5.00 8.62
CA SER A 69 -1.60 5.80 7.53
C SER A 69 -0.25 5.21 7.16
N PHE A 70 -0.11 4.81 5.90
CA PHE A 70 1.05 4.05 5.43
C PHE A 70 1.22 4.16 3.93
N PHE A 71 2.42 3.86 3.46
CA PHE A 71 2.74 3.69 2.06
C PHE A 71 2.73 2.21 1.69
N VAL A 72 2.20 1.90 0.53
CA VAL A 72 2.47 0.65 -0.18
C VAL A 72 3.17 0.96 -1.49
N VAL A 73 4.17 0.16 -1.83
CA VAL A 73 5.04 0.40 -2.97
C VAL A 73 5.18 -0.87 -3.78
N GLN A 74 4.99 -0.77 -5.10
CA GLN A 74 5.48 -1.77 -6.03
C GLN A 74 6.75 -1.24 -6.68
N VAL A 75 7.86 -1.98 -6.56
CA VAL A 75 9.07 -1.72 -7.33
C VAL A 75 9.18 -2.81 -8.39
N GLN A 76 9.22 -2.41 -9.66
CA GLN A 76 9.20 -3.31 -10.80
C GLN A 76 10.48 -3.15 -11.63
N ASN A 77 11.10 -4.27 -11.98
CA ASN A 77 12.10 -4.34 -13.03
C ASN A 77 11.40 -4.31 -14.39
N PHE A 78 11.62 -3.26 -15.17
CA PHE A 78 10.94 -3.05 -16.45
C PHE A 78 11.24 -4.16 -17.48
N TYR A 79 12.43 -4.75 -17.44
CA TYR A 79 12.86 -5.73 -18.43
C TYR A 79 12.38 -7.14 -18.12
N THR A 80 12.38 -7.54 -16.84
CA THR A 80 12.00 -8.90 -16.44
C THR A 80 10.54 -9.01 -16.02
N GLY A 81 9.90 -7.88 -15.70
CA GLY A 81 8.56 -7.83 -15.10
C GLY A 81 8.53 -8.24 -13.63
N GLU A 82 9.68 -8.64 -13.06
CA GLU A 82 9.80 -8.97 -11.65
C GLU A 82 9.40 -7.78 -10.79
N SER A 83 8.61 -8.03 -9.75
CA SER A 83 8.16 -7.00 -8.83
C SER A 83 8.42 -7.44 -7.41
N ILE A 84 8.79 -6.47 -6.59
CA ILE A 84 8.72 -6.56 -5.14
C ILE A 84 7.65 -5.60 -4.64
N TYR A 85 7.06 -5.93 -3.50
CA TYR A 85 6.02 -5.13 -2.88
C TYR A 85 6.45 -4.80 -1.46
N LEU A 86 6.32 -3.54 -1.09
CA LEU A 86 6.76 -3.03 0.20
C LEU A 86 5.60 -2.32 0.90
N MET A 87 5.62 -2.38 2.23
CA MET A 87 4.79 -1.59 3.11
C MET A 87 5.67 -0.77 4.05
N MET A 88 5.34 0.50 4.24
CA MET A 88 6.06 1.41 5.14
C MET A 88 5.04 2.24 5.92
N PRO A 89 5.15 2.38 7.26
CA PRO A 89 4.28 3.30 7.99
C PRO A 89 4.56 4.75 7.55
N GLU A 90 3.61 5.67 7.77
CA GLU A 90 3.76 7.10 7.41
C GLU A 90 5.09 7.72 7.90
N GLY A 91 5.57 7.34 9.09
CA GLY A 91 6.84 7.81 9.63
C GLY A 91 8.10 7.17 9.06
N LEU A 92 8.00 6.28 8.06
CA LEU A 92 9.12 5.64 7.34
C LEU A 92 10.15 4.92 8.24
N SER A 93 9.73 4.50 9.43
CA SER A 93 10.60 3.91 10.46
C SER A 93 11.04 2.48 10.15
N LYS A 94 10.27 1.79 9.30
CA LYS A 94 10.54 0.42 8.85
C LYS A 94 10.07 0.21 7.42
N VAL A 95 10.64 -0.78 6.75
CA VAL A 95 10.29 -1.19 5.38
C VAL A 95 10.12 -2.69 5.40
N GLU A 96 8.91 -3.15 5.14
CA GLU A 96 8.56 -4.57 5.18
C GLU A 96 8.17 -5.03 3.79
N GLU A 97 8.74 -6.15 3.35
CA GLU A 97 8.25 -6.82 2.15
C GLU A 97 6.86 -7.40 2.41
N MET A 98 6.00 -7.34 1.41
CA MET A 98 4.66 -7.89 1.46
C MET A 98 4.39 -8.76 0.24
N GLU A 99 3.40 -9.64 0.37
CA GLU A 99 2.95 -10.47 -0.74
C GLU A 99 2.20 -9.63 -1.79
N ALA A 100 2.33 -10.01 -3.06
CA ALA A 100 1.61 -9.37 -4.17
C ALA A 100 0.09 -9.32 -3.91
N SER A 101 -0.48 -10.40 -3.40
CA SER A 101 -1.91 -10.49 -3.08
C SER A 101 -2.36 -9.50 -1.99
N ALA A 102 -1.46 -9.12 -1.08
CA ALA A 102 -1.74 -8.09 -0.09
C ALA A 102 -1.65 -6.69 -0.72
N TYR A 103 -0.72 -6.45 -1.64
CA TYR A 103 -0.64 -5.20 -2.40
C TYR A 103 -1.86 -4.97 -3.29
N GLU A 104 -2.34 -6.00 -3.99
CA GLU A 104 -3.54 -5.90 -4.86
C GLU A 104 -4.79 -5.46 -4.09
N LYS A 105 -4.89 -5.81 -2.80
CA LYS A 105 -5.96 -5.31 -1.94
C LYS A 105 -5.93 -3.81 -1.79
N TYR A 106 -4.85 -3.10 -2.08
CA TYR A 106 -4.84 -1.65 -1.93
C TYR A 106 -5.16 -0.88 -3.22
N LYS A 107 -5.22 -1.56 -4.37
CA LYS A 107 -5.61 -0.93 -5.63
C LYS A 107 -7.05 -0.41 -5.61
N HIS A 108 -7.95 -1.05 -4.87
CA HIS A 108 -9.33 -0.57 -4.74
C HIS A 108 -9.44 0.74 -3.94
N CYS A 109 -8.41 1.12 -3.18
CA CYS A 109 -8.39 2.37 -2.43
C CYS A 109 -8.16 3.60 -3.33
N GLN A 110 -7.89 3.42 -4.64
CA GLN A 110 -7.74 4.52 -5.59
C GLN A 110 -9.09 5.20 -5.97
N HIS A 111 -10.22 4.67 -5.50
CA HIS A 111 -11.57 5.10 -5.88
C HIS A 111 -12.32 5.78 -4.73
#